data_AF-A0A6I2ZQ43-F1
#
_entry.id   AF-A0A6I2ZQ43-F1
#
_cell.length_a   1.000
_cell.length_b   1.000
_cell.length_c   1.000
_cell.angle_alpha   90.00
_cell.angle_beta   90.00
_cell.angle_gamma   90.00
#
_symmetry.space_group_name_H-M   'P 1'
#
loop_
_entity.id
_entity.type
_entity.pdbx_description
1 polymer ?
#
loop_
_entity_poly.entity_id
_entity_poly.type
_entity_poly.pdbx_seq_one_letter_code
_entity_poly.pdbx_strand_id
1 'polypeptide(L)'
;MTRLTTILLLLGLLAAGSSACSSGEADSAPTTTESGKTEATQAEVMASDIPVAYTPTGGYGQNFPAPVLATCTEPLAEGAPDMRGMWQAVAAEKDGVPLPPDSKSLSTFQRIEQCGDRVTITAGGIVHDMRADGTELNGVHDVAEFDYSTPVNVVASFENGVHVLRPIGTPLEVTRERSGEQLIWNYLGTKITLERIGEADAPPPSMSTESTPTTPPTSAGSGPN
;
A
#
# COMPACT_ATOMS: atom_id res chain seq x y z
N MET A 1 -37.13 22.61 39.43
CA MET A 1 -37.30 24.04 39.09
C MET A 1 -37.07 24.20 37.60
N THR A 2 -38.10 24.73 36.96
CA THR A 2 -38.43 24.80 35.53
C THR A 2 -37.53 25.76 34.74
N ARG A 3 -37.23 25.45 33.47
CA ARG A 3 -37.31 26.25 32.20
C ARG A 3 -36.57 25.40 31.13
N LEU A 4 -37.17 24.72 30.15
CA LEU A 4 -38.16 25.05 29.12
C LEU A 4 -37.83 26.33 28.32
N THR A 5 -37.25 26.19 27.13
CA THR A 5 -37.63 27.00 25.95
C THR A 5 -37.34 26.22 24.65
N THR A 6 -38.41 25.98 23.90
CA THR A 6 -38.52 25.42 22.55
C THR A 6 -38.40 26.54 21.51
N ILE A 7 -37.99 26.21 20.26
CA ILE A 7 -38.35 26.78 18.93
C ILE A 7 -37.36 26.09 17.96
N LEU A 8 -37.66 25.17 17.03
CA LEU A 8 -38.73 24.86 16.07
C LEU A 8 -38.72 25.69 14.76
N LEU A 9 -38.49 24.93 13.67
CA LEU A 9 -38.88 25.11 12.25
C LEU A 9 -38.08 26.11 11.38
N LEU A 10 -37.56 25.64 10.23
CA LEU A 10 -38.30 25.77 8.97
C LEU A 10 -37.78 24.86 7.85
N LEU A 11 -38.75 24.22 7.21
CA LEU A 11 -38.76 23.37 6.04
C LEU A 11 -38.62 24.24 4.78
N GLY A 12 -37.84 23.82 3.78
CA GLY A 12 -37.83 24.40 2.43
C GLY A 12 -38.17 23.33 1.40
N LEU A 13 -39.40 23.38 0.88
CA LEU A 13 -39.99 22.44 -0.07
C LEU A 13 -40.24 23.16 -1.42
N LEU A 14 -39.90 22.47 -2.52
CA LEU A 14 -40.39 22.57 -3.91
C LEU A 14 -40.56 23.93 -4.61
N ALA A 15 -39.98 24.00 -5.81
CA ALA A 15 -40.71 24.52 -6.98
C ALA A 15 -40.29 23.76 -8.25
N ALA A 16 -41.25 23.03 -8.81
CA ALA A 16 -41.24 22.53 -10.18
C ALA A 16 -41.66 23.67 -11.13
N GLY A 17 -41.09 23.69 -12.34
CA GLY A 17 -41.52 24.56 -13.43
C GLY A 17 -41.49 23.78 -14.75
N SER A 18 -42.67 23.63 -15.35
CA SER A 18 -42.95 22.88 -16.58
C SER A 18 -43.15 23.82 -17.79
N SER A 19 -43.13 23.21 -18.98
CA SER A 19 -43.77 23.66 -20.24
C SER A 19 -42.94 24.65 -21.08
N ALA A 20 -42.88 24.60 -22.42
CA ALA A 20 -43.75 23.96 -23.40
C ALA A 20 -43.02 23.67 -24.73
N CYS A 21 -43.63 22.79 -25.52
CA CYS A 21 -43.30 22.40 -26.89
C CYS A 21 -43.26 23.57 -27.88
N SER A 22 -42.37 23.50 -28.88
CA SER A 22 -42.58 24.12 -30.18
C SER A 22 -42.08 23.18 -31.28
N SER A 23 -42.99 22.86 -32.19
CA SER A 23 -42.83 22.09 -33.42
C SER A 23 -41.96 22.80 -34.47
N GLY A 24 -41.20 22.02 -35.24
CA GLY A 24 -40.49 22.49 -36.42
C GLY A 24 -39.83 21.33 -37.16
N GLU A 25 -40.60 20.66 -38.01
CA GLU A 25 -40.17 19.58 -38.90
C GLU A 25 -39.65 20.19 -40.22
N ALA A 26 -38.42 19.87 -40.59
CA ALA A 26 -37.91 20.07 -41.95
C ALA A 26 -36.91 18.95 -42.29
N ASP A 27 -37.34 18.16 -43.26
CA ASP A 27 -36.71 17.03 -43.90
C ASP A 27 -35.44 17.42 -44.68
N SER A 28 -34.34 16.66 -44.53
CA SER A 28 -33.47 16.19 -45.64
C SER A 28 -32.09 15.67 -45.19
N ALA A 29 -31.88 14.38 -45.45
CA ALA A 29 -30.64 13.65 -45.77
C ALA A 29 -29.55 13.41 -44.70
N PRO A 30 -29.02 12.16 -44.60
CA PRO A 30 -28.02 11.78 -43.63
C PRO A 30 -26.61 12.13 -44.12
N THR A 31 -25.85 12.89 -43.32
CA THR A 31 -24.39 12.91 -43.42
C THR A 31 -23.84 12.00 -42.33
N THR A 32 -23.56 10.76 -42.71
CA THR A 32 -22.61 9.90 -42.03
C THR A 32 -21.23 10.53 -42.10
N THR A 33 -20.62 10.81 -40.95
CA THR A 33 -19.27 10.33 -40.56
C THR A 33 -19.04 10.86 -39.14
N GLU A 34 -19.68 10.22 -38.16
CA GLU A 34 -19.21 10.29 -36.79
C GLU A 34 -17.96 9.41 -36.73
N SER A 35 -16.80 10.05 -36.66
CA SER A 35 -15.53 9.39 -36.41
C SER A 35 -15.57 8.80 -35.00
N GLY A 36 -16.18 7.63 -34.87
CA GLY A 36 -16.08 6.78 -33.70
C GLY A 36 -14.62 6.42 -33.49
N LYS A 37 -13.93 7.22 -32.67
CA LYS A 37 -12.70 6.79 -32.03
C LYS A 37 -13.14 5.68 -31.08
N THR A 38 -13.05 4.43 -31.52
CA THR A 38 -13.09 3.27 -30.65
C THR A 38 -11.88 3.39 -29.72
N GLU A 39 -12.07 4.11 -28.63
CA GLU A 39 -11.22 4.01 -27.46
C GLU A 39 -11.43 2.57 -26.98
N ALA A 40 -10.44 1.72 -27.25
CA ALA A 40 -10.45 0.36 -26.74
C ALA A 40 -10.51 0.48 -25.22
N THR A 41 -11.68 0.24 -24.63
CA THR A 41 -11.84 0.09 -23.19
C THR A 41 -10.86 -1.02 -22.80
N GLN A 42 -9.79 -0.66 -22.07
CA GLN A 42 -8.94 -1.67 -21.47
C GLN A 42 -9.85 -2.58 -20.64
N ALA A 43 -9.73 -3.90 -20.82
CA ALA A 43 -10.48 -4.83 -20.01
C ALA A 43 -10.11 -4.59 -18.54
N GLU A 44 -11.12 -4.34 -17.71
CA GLU A 44 -10.94 -4.17 -16.27
C GLU A 44 -10.46 -5.51 -15.70
N VAL A 45 -9.31 -5.48 -15.01
CA VAL A 45 -8.76 -6.65 -14.31
C VAL A 45 -8.99 -6.42 -12.83
N MET A 46 -9.83 -7.26 -12.24
CA MET A 46 -10.16 -7.19 -10.83
C MET A 46 -9.11 -7.92 -10.00
N ALA A 47 -9.00 -7.57 -8.73
CA ALA A 47 -8.06 -8.24 -7.84
C ALA A 47 -8.37 -9.75 -7.71
N SER A 48 -9.60 -10.18 -7.99
CA SER A 48 -10.00 -11.59 -8.00
C SER A 48 -9.53 -12.36 -9.22
N ASP A 49 -9.16 -11.66 -10.30
CA ASP A 49 -8.72 -12.28 -11.56
C ASP A 49 -7.23 -12.66 -11.51
N ILE A 50 -6.51 -12.13 -10.51
CA ILE A 50 -5.08 -12.37 -10.30
C ILE A 50 -4.94 -13.49 -9.24
N PRO A 51 -4.17 -14.56 -9.48
CA PRO A 51 -3.93 -15.59 -8.47
C PRO A 51 -3.25 -15.05 -7.21
N VAL A 52 -3.52 -15.68 -6.05
CA VAL A 52 -2.82 -15.38 -4.78
C VAL A 52 -1.35 -15.75 -4.91
N ALA A 53 -0.47 -14.81 -4.53
CA ALA A 53 0.97 -15.05 -4.44
C ALA A 53 1.34 -15.63 -3.07
N TYR A 54 2.34 -16.49 -3.05
CA TYR A 54 2.88 -17.08 -1.83
C TYR A 54 4.38 -16.88 -1.79
N THR A 55 4.95 -16.86 -0.59
CA THR A 55 6.39 -16.85 -0.41
C THR A 55 7.00 -18.13 -1.01
N PRO A 56 8.01 -18.02 -1.91
CA PRO A 56 8.71 -19.19 -2.42
C PRO A 56 9.38 -19.99 -1.29
N THR A 57 9.56 -21.31 -1.46
CA THR A 57 10.28 -22.13 -0.47
C THR A 57 11.67 -21.56 -0.19
N GLY A 58 11.94 -21.21 1.07
CA GLY A 58 13.20 -20.58 1.48
C GLY A 58 13.28 -19.06 1.28
N GLY A 59 12.16 -18.41 0.93
CA GLY A 59 12.06 -16.98 0.66
C GLY A 59 12.43 -16.62 -0.78
N TYR A 60 12.17 -15.37 -1.19
CA TYR A 60 12.49 -14.90 -2.55
C TYR A 60 13.99 -14.64 -2.80
N GLY A 61 14.84 -14.75 -1.78
CA GLY A 61 16.28 -14.52 -1.88
C GLY A 61 16.65 -13.04 -1.98
N GLN A 62 17.53 -12.70 -2.94
CA GLN A 62 18.08 -11.33 -3.09
C GLN A 62 17.25 -10.43 -4.00
N ASN A 63 16.45 -11.02 -4.90
CA ASN A 63 15.71 -10.28 -5.90
C ASN A 63 14.24 -10.26 -5.53
N PHE A 64 13.64 -9.08 -5.57
CA PHE A 64 12.20 -8.99 -5.43
C PHE A 64 11.54 -9.75 -6.59
N PRO A 65 10.48 -10.53 -6.33
CA PRO A 65 9.68 -11.13 -7.40
C PRO A 65 9.03 -10.03 -8.26
N ALA A 66 8.47 -10.40 -9.40
CA ALA A 66 7.64 -9.48 -10.19
C ALA A 66 6.47 -8.94 -9.34
N PRO A 67 6.00 -7.70 -9.58
CA PRO A 67 4.82 -7.18 -8.91
C PRO A 67 3.59 -8.06 -9.19
N VAL A 68 2.82 -8.38 -8.16
CA VAL A 68 1.68 -9.30 -8.22
C VAL A 68 0.46 -8.62 -8.83
N LEU A 69 0.20 -7.36 -8.48
CA LEU A 69 -1.01 -6.62 -8.82
C LEU A 69 -0.79 -5.60 -9.94
N ALA A 70 0.32 -5.66 -10.67
CA ALA A 70 0.69 -4.67 -11.72
C ALA A 70 -0.35 -4.51 -12.83
N THR A 71 -1.16 -5.52 -13.11
CA THR A 71 -2.19 -5.46 -14.16
C THR A 71 -3.57 -5.08 -13.64
N CYS A 72 -3.73 -5.00 -12.31
CA CYS A 72 -5.00 -4.79 -11.66
C CYS A 72 -5.47 -3.34 -11.83
N THR A 73 -6.75 -3.16 -12.16
CA THR A 73 -7.36 -1.84 -12.40
C THR A 73 -8.48 -1.51 -11.43
N GLU A 74 -8.83 -2.43 -10.52
CA GLU A 74 -9.87 -2.23 -9.51
C GLU A 74 -9.49 -1.06 -8.56
N PRO A 75 -10.38 -0.05 -8.39
CA PRO A 75 -10.15 1.04 -7.45
C PRO A 75 -9.93 0.54 -6.02
N LEU A 76 -9.17 1.27 -5.21
CA LEU A 76 -8.99 0.92 -3.81
C LEU A 76 -10.33 0.92 -3.06
N ALA A 77 -10.51 -0.05 -2.17
CA ALA A 77 -11.69 -0.16 -1.33
C ALA A 77 -11.87 1.10 -0.45
N GLU A 78 -13.12 1.40 -0.10
CA GLU A 78 -13.43 2.51 0.79
C GLU A 78 -12.71 2.34 2.15
N GLY A 79 -12.11 3.43 2.65
CA GLY A 79 -11.37 3.43 3.92
C GLY A 79 -9.97 2.81 3.86
N ALA A 80 -9.56 2.24 2.73
CA ALA A 80 -8.20 1.78 2.54
C ALA A 80 -7.21 2.96 2.52
N PRO A 81 -6.13 2.93 3.33
CA PRO A 81 -5.04 3.87 3.13
C PRO A 81 -4.32 3.56 1.80
N ASP A 82 -4.00 4.60 1.03
CA ASP A 82 -3.13 4.44 -0.14
C ASP A 82 -1.67 4.31 0.31
N MET A 83 -1.22 3.07 0.44
CA MET A 83 0.11 2.65 0.83
C MET A 83 0.91 2.10 -0.35
N ARG A 84 0.34 2.05 -1.56
CA ARG A 84 1.02 1.56 -2.78
C ARG A 84 2.35 2.25 -2.90
N GLY A 85 3.44 1.53 -3.22
CA GLY A 85 4.77 2.13 -3.41
C GLY A 85 5.92 1.20 -3.02
N MET A 86 7.13 1.63 -3.37
CA MET A 86 8.37 1.12 -2.81
C MET A 86 8.81 2.02 -1.64
N TRP A 87 9.06 1.40 -0.49
CA TRP A 87 9.33 2.06 0.77
C TRP A 87 10.69 1.64 1.34
N GLN A 88 11.43 2.59 1.89
CA GLN A 88 12.69 2.36 2.60
C GLN A 88 12.60 2.86 4.03
N ALA A 89 13.03 2.06 5.00
CA ALA A 89 13.14 2.50 6.38
C ALA A 89 14.17 3.61 6.55
N VAL A 90 13.79 4.70 7.22
CA VAL A 90 14.68 5.86 7.50
C VAL A 90 14.83 6.15 8.98
N ALA A 91 13.89 5.68 9.81
CA ALA A 91 13.99 5.74 11.26
C ALA A 91 13.32 4.51 11.89
N ALA A 92 13.84 4.07 13.03
CA ALA A 92 13.25 2.99 13.80
C ALA A 92 13.39 3.27 15.30
N GLU A 93 12.31 3.06 16.04
CA GLU A 93 12.24 3.25 17.48
C GLU A 93 11.65 2.00 18.12
N LYS A 94 12.23 1.53 19.22
CA LYS A 94 11.69 0.45 20.05
C LYS A 94 11.21 1.04 21.36
N ASP A 95 9.92 0.91 21.64
CA ASP A 95 9.30 1.45 22.86
C ASP A 95 9.61 2.95 23.07
N GLY A 96 9.67 3.71 21.97
CA GLY A 96 9.99 5.15 21.95
C GLY A 96 11.48 5.49 21.99
N VAL A 97 12.37 4.50 22.03
CA VAL A 97 13.83 4.71 22.01
C VAL A 97 14.38 4.45 20.61
N PRO A 98 15.10 5.39 19.98
CA PRO A 98 15.73 5.18 18.69
C PRO A 98 16.64 3.95 18.67
N LEU A 99 16.53 3.13 17.63
CA LEU A 99 17.41 1.99 17.40
C LEU A 99 18.76 2.45 16.81
N PRO A 100 19.84 1.66 17.00
CA PRO A 100 21.12 1.93 16.36
C PRO A 100 21.01 2.05 14.82
N PRO A 101 21.80 2.94 14.18
CA PRO A 101 21.76 3.14 12.73
C PRO A 101 22.02 1.89 11.88
N ASP A 102 22.73 0.90 12.42
CA ASP A 102 23.07 -0.38 11.79
C ASP A 102 22.08 -1.51 12.12
N SER A 103 20.97 -1.20 12.78
CA SER A 103 19.93 -2.18 13.09
C SER A 103 19.26 -2.73 11.81
N LYS A 104 18.89 -4.02 11.82
CA LYS A 104 18.17 -4.69 10.71
C LYS A 104 16.88 -3.94 10.31
N SER A 105 16.22 -3.28 11.26
CA SER A 105 15.01 -2.50 10.99
C SER A 105 15.25 -1.37 9.98
N LEU A 106 16.45 -0.76 9.98
CA LEU A 106 16.80 0.34 9.08
C LEU A 106 17.31 -0.12 7.71
N SER A 107 17.59 -1.42 7.52
CA SER A 107 17.90 -1.98 6.20
C SER A 107 16.68 -2.54 5.46
N THR A 108 15.47 -2.30 5.98
CA THR A 108 14.24 -2.87 5.45
C THR A 108 13.70 -2.06 4.28
N PHE A 109 13.35 -2.79 3.21
CA PHE A 109 12.55 -2.32 2.09
C PHE A 109 11.20 -3.02 2.07
N GLN A 110 10.15 -2.31 1.67
CA GLN A 110 8.82 -2.88 1.46
C GLN A 110 8.27 -2.41 0.12
N ARG A 111 7.94 -3.35 -0.76
CA ARG A 111 7.01 -3.07 -1.86
C ARG A 111 5.61 -3.39 -1.37
N ILE A 112 4.72 -2.41 -1.48
CA ILE A 112 3.31 -2.55 -1.17
C ILE A 112 2.52 -2.32 -2.45
N GLU A 113 1.69 -3.29 -2.82
CA GLU A 113 0.75 -3.18 -3.94
C GLU A 113 -0.67 -3.29 -3.38
N GLN A 114 -1.62 -2.55 -3.95
CA GLN A 114 -3.02 -2.59 -3.53
C GLN A 114 -3.95 -2.50 -4.73
N CYS A 115 -5.03 -3.28 -4.70
CA CYS A 115 -6.08 -3.26 -5.71
C CYS A 115 -7.39 -3.75 -5.07
N GLY A 116 -8.47 -2.95 -5.12
CA GLY A 116 -9.64 -3.23 -4.29
C GLY A 116 -9.29 -3.22 -2.80
N ASP A 117 -9.70 -4.27 -2.10
CA ASP A 117 -9.33 -4.58 -0.72
C ASP A 117 -8.09 -5.50 -0.61
N ARG A 118 -7.46 -5.87 -1.74
CA ARG A 118 -6.28 -6.73 -1.76
C ARG A 118 -5.00 -5.95 -1.51
N VAL A 119 -4.12 -6.52 -0.71
CA VAL A 119 -2.79 -5.97 -0.41
C VAL A 119 -1.74 -7.06 -0.62
N THR A 120 -0.66 -6.75 -1.32
CA THR A 120 0.55 -7.56 -1.31
C THR A 120 1.69 -6.78 -0.67
N ILE A 121 2.44 -7.45 0.20
CA ILE A 121 3.61 -6.89 0.89
C ILE A 121 4.79 -7.80 0.59
N THR A 122 5.73 -7.28 -0.20
CA THR A 122 7.02 -7.93 -0.46
C THR A 122 8.09 -7.25 0.40
N ALA A 123 8.62 -7.96 1.40
CA ALA A 123 9.63 -7.45 2.33
C ALA A 123 10.35 -8.62 3.01
N GLY A 124 11.60 -8.43 3.45
CA GLY A 124 12.29 -9.40 4.32
C GLY A 124 12.38 -10.84 3.79
N GLY A 125 12.34 -11.06 2.47
CA GLY A 125 12.33 -12.40 1.88
C GLY A 125 10.94 -13.03 1.69
N ILE A 126 9.85 -12.39 2.16
CA ILE A 126 8.47 -12.89 2.04
C ILE A 126 7.62 -12.09 1.04
N VAL A 127 6.56 -12.73 0.54
CA VAL A 127 5.46 -12.11 -0.21
C VAL A 127 4.17 -12.50 0.48
N HIS A 128 3.66 -11.62 1.35
CA HIS A 128 2.35 -11.83 1.96
C HIS A 128 1.29 -11.17 1.08
N ASP A 129 0.29 -11.96 0.71
CA ASP A 129 -0.83 -11.57 -0.13
C ASP A 129 -2.12 -11.86 0.63
N MET A 130 -2.99 -10.86 0.73
CA MET A 130 -4.19 -10.92 1.54
C MET A 130 -5.28 -9.99 1.05
N ARG A 131 -6.53 -10.29 1.42
CA ARG A 131 -7.66 -9.36 1.40
C ARG A 131 -7.82 -8.74 2.78
N ALA A 132 -8.00 -7.43 2.83
CA ALA A 132 -8.24 -6.68 4.05
C ALA A 132 -9.75 -6.63 4.40
N ASP A 133 -10.44 -7.78 4.32
CA ASP A 133 -11.89 -7.93 4.51
C ASP A 133 -12.29 -8.38 5.92
N GLY A 134 -11.31 -8.55 6.82
CA GLY A 134 -11.52 -8.98 8.20
C GLY A 134 -11.78 -10.48 8.37
N THR A 135 -11.60 -11.29 7.33
CA THR A 135 -11.79 -12.74 7.38
C THR A 135 -10.47 -13.50 7.50
N GLU A 136 -10.51 -14.67 8.12
CA GLU A 136 -9.37 -15.61 8.09
C GLU A 136 -9.21 -16.20 6.69
N LEU A 137 -10.31 -16.58 6.03
CA LEU A 137 -10.31 -17.30 4.75
C LEU A 137 -9.55 -16.57 3.64
N ASN A 138 -9.66 -15.25 3.59
CA ASN A 138 -8.99 -14.42 2.59
C ASN A 138 -7.77 -13.68 3.16
N GLY A 139 -7.37 -14.01 4.39
CA GLY A 139 -6.20 -13.47 5.05
C GLY A 139 -4.89 -14.01 4.48
N VAL A 140 -3.78 -13.75 5.18
CA VAL A 140 -2.49 -14.34 4.82
C VAL A 140 -2.52 -15.81 5.22
N HIS A 141 -2.19 -16.69 4.28
CA HIS A 141 -1.94 -18.12 4.50
C HIS A 141 -0.57 -18.47 3.93
N ASP A 142 0.49 -18.19 4.67
CA ASP A 142 1.86 -18.23 4.15
C ASP A 142 2.85 -18.69 5.24
N VAL A 143 4.13 -18.35 5.11
CA VAL A 143 5.19 -18.69 6.08
C VAL A 143 5.83 -17.48 6.75
N ALA A 144 6.33 -17.63 7.96
CA ALA A 144 6.95 -16.55 8.71
C ALA A 144 8.29 -16.08 8.10
N GLU A 145 8.58 -14.78 8.20
CA GLU A 145 9.84 -14.16 7.71
C GLU A 145 11.11 -14.76 8.33
N PHE A 146 11.05 -15.22 9.59
CA PHE A 146 12.27 -15.60 10.31
C PHE A 146 12.87 -16.95 9.87
N ASP A 147 12.08 -17.82 9.23
CA ASP A 147 12.53 -19.15 8.79
C ASP A 147 11.96 -19.60 7.43
N TYR A 148 11.07 -18.82 6.82
CA TYR A 148 10.40 -19.12 5.55
C TYR A 148 9.74 -20.51 5.49
N SER A 149 9.33 -21.05 6.64
CA SER A 149 8.76 -22.41 6.73
C SER A 149 7.69 -22.57 7.81
N THR A 150 7.74 -21.83 8.91
CA THR A 150 6.69 -21.85 9.93
C THR A 150 5.40 -21.24 9.35
N PRO A 151 4.29 -22.00 9.27
CA PRO A 151 3.04 -21.47 8.74
C PRO A 151 2.49 -20.32 9.58
N VAL A 152 1.93 -19.31 8.93
CA VAL A 152 1.21 -18.19 9.55
C VAL A 152 -0.16 -18.04 8.91
N ASN A 153 -1.16 -17.83 9.75
CA ASN A 153 -2.50 -17.40 9.34
C ASN A 153 -2.77 -16.03 9.95
N VAL A 154 -3.15 -15.06 9.14
CA VAL A 154 -3.27 -13.66 9.59
C VAL A 154 -4.52 -13.04 8.99
N VAL A 155 -5.39 -12.50 9.85
CA VAL A 155 -6.53 -11.69 9.41
C VAL A 155 -6.03 -10.29 9.09
N ALA A 156 -6.45 -9.75 7.94
CA ALA A 156 -6.16 -8.39 7.54
C ALA A 156 -7.44 -7.54 7.47
N SER A 157 -7.36 -6.27 7.85
CA SER A 157 -8.47 -5.32 7.77
C SER A 157 -7.97 -3.90 7.50
N PHE A 158 -8.85 -3.07 6.93
CA PHE A 158 -8.69 -1.61 6.96
C PHE A 158 -9.57 -1.01 8.04
N GLU A 159 -8.96 -0.29 8.97
CA GLU A 159 -9.62 0.30 10.14
C GLU A 159 -9.21 1.76 10.26
N ASN A 160 -10.14 2.68 10.00
CA ASN A 160 -9.91 4.13 10.12
C ASN A 160 -8.66 4.64 9.35
N GLY A 161 -8.42 4.12 8.14
CA GLY A 161 -7.23 4.48 7.35
C GLY A 161 -5.94 3.78 7.80
N VAL A 162 -6.04 2.74 8.61
CA VAL A 162 -4.91 1.90 9.04
C VAL A 162 -5.09 0.50 8.47
N HIS A 163 -4.04 -0.05 7.88
CA HIS A 163 -3.99 -1.47 7.53
C HIS A 163 -3.52 -2.26 8.75
N VAL A 164 -4.36 -3.17 9.22
CA VAL A 164 -4.17 -3.92 10.46
C VAL A 164 -4.07 -5.40 10.16
N LEU A 165 -3.05 -6.05 10.72
CA LEU A 165 -2.85 -7.49 10.65
C LEU A 165 -2.88 -8.11 12.03
N ARG A 166 -3.62 -9.21 12.16
CA ARG A 166 -3.78 -9.97 13.41
C ARG A 166 -3.48 -11.44 13.18
N PRO A 167 -2.25 -11.91 13.52
CA PRO A 167 -1.90 -13.31 13.41
C PRO A 167 -2.72 -14.17 14.38
N ILE A 168 -3.33 -15.23 13.85
CA ILE A 168 -4.24 -16.08 14.60
C ILE A 168 -3.51 -16.84 15.70
N GLY A 169 -4.15 -16.94 16.86
CA GLY A 169 -3.57 -17.59 18.04
C GLY A 169 -2.57 -16.73 18.81
N THR A 170 -2.41 -15.46 18.45
CA THR A 170 -1.52 -14.51 19.14
C THR A 170 -2.26 -13.22 19.50
N PRO A 171 -1.83 -12.48 20.55
CA PRO A 171 -2.36 -11.14 20.84
C PRO A 171 -1.65 -10.04 20.02
N LEU A 172 -0.87 -10.41 19.00
CA LEU A 172 -0.08 -9.47 18.21
C LEU A 172 -0.97 -8.71 17.24
N GLU A 173 -0.70 -7.42 17.12
CA GLU A 173 -1.22 -6.56 16.05
C GLU A 173 -0.05 -5.91 15.31
N VAL A 174 -0.14 -5.87 13.98
CA VAL A 174 0.82 -5.17 13.11
C VAL A 174 0.06 -4.12 12.34
N THR A 175 0.49 -2.87 12.39
CA THR A 175 -0.22 -1.77 11.74
C THR A 175 0.64 -1.05 10.73
N ARG A 176 0.01 -0.58 9.65
CA ARG A 176 0.61 0.34 8.68
C ARG A 176 -0.36 1.48 8.41
N GLU A 177 0.14 2.71 8.49
CA GLU A 177 -0.65 3.91 8.25
C GLU A 177 0.17 4.98 7.54
N ARG A 178 -0.53 5.90 6.87
CA ARG A 178 0.07 7.07 6.21
C ARG A 178 0.17 8.22 7.21
N SER A 179 1.38 8.76 7.38
CA SER A 179 1.64 10.01 8.10
C SER A 179 2.23 11.02 7.12
N GLY A 180 1.36 11.80 6.48
CA GLY A 180 1.74 12.67 5.37
C GLY A 180 2.36 11.87 4.23
N GLU A 181 3.63 12.15 3.91
CA GLU A 181 4.38 11.45 2.86
C GLU A 181 5.01 10.13 3.36
N GLN A 182 5.09 9.91 4.67
CA GLN A 182 5.75 8.75 5.27
C GLN A 182 4.77 7.61 5.58
N LEU A 183 5.26 6.38 5.49
CA LEU A 183 4.55 5.19 5.96
C LEU A 183 5.07 4.86 7.35
N ILE A 184 4.17 4.70 8.31
CA ILE A 184 4.50 4.25 9.66
C ILE A 184 4.12 2.78 9.76
N TRP A 185 5.09 1.94 10.11
CA TRP A 185 4.89 0.51 10.35
C TRP A 185 5.17 0.18 11.81
N ASN A 186 4.16 -0.33 12.52
CA ASN A 186 4.32 -0.80 13.89
C ASN A 186 4.30 -2.32 13.95
N TYR A 187 5.34 -2.90 14.56
CA TYR A 187 5.47 -4.33 14.75
C TYR A 187 6.19 -4.64 16.06
N LEU A 188 5.53 -5.40 16.94
CA LEU A 188 6.08 -5.82 18.24
C LEU A 188 6.68 -4.65 19.05
N GLY A 189 5.99 -3.50 19.16
CA GLY A 189 6.49 -2.32 19.88
C GLY A 189 7.62 -1.55 19.17
N THR A 190 7.96 -1.95 17.94
CA THR A 190 8.90 -1.22 17.08
C THR A 190 8.11 -0.36 16.11
N LYS A 191 8.33 0.96 16.16
CA LYS A 191 7.83 1.92 15.15
C LYS A 191 8.91 2.13 14.11
N ILE A 192 8.62 1.82 12.86
CA ILE A 192 9.50 2.06 11.72
C ILE A 192 8.86 3.12 10.85
N THR A 193 9.61 4.18 10.58
CA THR A 193 9.21 5.25 9.64
C THR A 193 9.87 4.98 8.31
N LEU A 194 9.07 4.94 7.24
CA LEU A 194 9.55 4.68 5.89
C LEU A 194 9.25 5.85 4.97
N GLU A 195 10.21 6.12 4.08
CA GLU A 195 10.06 7.06 2.98
C GLU A 195 9.75 6.33 1.67
N ARG A 196 8.93 6.97 0.84
CA ARG A 196 8.60 6.48 -0.50
C ARG A 196 9.79 6.77 -1.41
N ILE A 197 10.33 5.73 -2.02
CA ILE A 197 11.45 5.83 -2.96
C ILE A 197 11.06 5.51 -4.41
N GLY A 198 9.82 5.10 -4.64
CA GLY A 198 9.29 4.85 -5.97
C GLY A 198 7.86 4.31 -5.96
N GLU A 199 7.34 4.07 -7.16
CA GLU A 199 6.10 3.33 -7.37
C GLU A 199 6.26 1.85 -6.97
N ALA A 200 5.16 1.13 -6.82
CA ALA A 200 5.19 -0.25 -6.37
C ALA A 200 5.93 -1.17 -7.36
N ASP A 201 5.86 -0.88 -8.66
CA ASP A 201 6.56 -1.63 -9.71
C ASP A 201 8.03 -1.20 -9.91
N ALA A 202 8.52 -0.22 -9.14
CA ALA A 202 9.91 0.18 -9.20
C ALA A 202 10.84 -0.96 -8.77
N PRO A 203 12.01 -1.12 -9.42
CA PRO A 203 13.02 -2.06 -8.95
C PRO A 203 13.46 -1.65 -7.53
N PRO A 204 13.65 -2.61 -6.60
CA PRO A 204 14.22 -2.28 -5.30
C PRO A 204 15.61 -1.64 -5.53
N PRO A 205 15.99 -0.62 -4.75
CA PRO A 205 17.33 -0.08 -4.85
C PRO A 205 18.32 -1.22 -4.62
N SER A 206 19.36 -1.27 -5.45
CA SER A 206 20.43 -2.24 -5.25
C SER A 206 20.93 -2.09 -3.82
N MET A 207 20.85 -3.16 -3.04
CA MET A 207 21.50 -3.27 -1.73
C MET A 207 23.00 -3.16 -1.99
N SER A 208 23.50 -1.94 -2.18
CA SER A 208 24.85 -1.68 -2.63
C SER A 208 25.82 -2.19 -1.56
N THR A 209 26.49 -3.29 -1.88
CA THR A 209 27.64 -3.84 -1.16
C THR A 209 28.90 -3.01 -1.38
N GLU A 210 28.78 -1.69 -1.54
CA GLU A 210 29.93 -0.84 -1.82
C GLU A 210 30.50 -0.24 -0.52
N SER A 211 31.12 -1.11 0.27
CA SER A 211 32.15 -0.71 1.21
C SER A 211 33.46 -0.58 0.43
N THR A 212 33.65 0.53 -0.29
CA THR A 212 34.98 0.87 -0.81
C THR A 212 35.85 1.27 0.39
N PRO A 213 36.91 0.53 0.74
CA PRO A 213 37.79 0.95 1.81
C PRO A 213 38.58 2.18 1.34
N THR A 214 38.22 3.36 1.84
CA THR A 214 39.04 4.56 1.71
C THR A 214 40.37 4.27 2.40
N THR A 215 41.40 3.99 1.61
CA THR A 215 42.78 3.90 2.11
C THR A 215 43.16 5.29 2.60
N PRO A 216 43.53 5.47 3.89
CA PRO A 216 43.98 6.77 4.37
C PRO A 216 45.32 7.11 3.70
N PRO A 217 45.58 8.40 3.40
CA PRO A 217 46.85 8.80 2.81
C PRO A 217 47.99 8.48 3.78
N THR A 218 48.98 7.72 3.28
CA THR A 218 50.24 7.47 3.98
C THR A 218 50.96 8.81 4.19
N SER A 219 50.94 9.30 5.42
CA SER A 219 51.89 10.32 5.91
C SER A 219 53.29 9.71 5.91
N ALA A 220 54.06 9.93 4.84
CA ALA A 220 55.51 9.71 4.86
C ALA A 220 56.19 10.94 5.45
N GLY A 221 56.92 10.71 6.54
CA GLY A 221 57.46 11.72 7.43
C GLY A 221 58.65 12.50 6.89
N SER A 222 58.89 13.62 7.56
CA SER A 222 60.10 14.42 7.54
C SER A 222 61.36 13.56 7.73
N GLY A 223 62.33 13.74 6.83
CA GLY A 223 63.74 13.38 7.07
C GLY A 223 64.57 14.66 7.18
N PRO A 224 65.55 14.75 8.10
CA PRO A 224 66.42 15.93 8.21
C PRO A 224 67.66 15.79 7.33
N ASN A 225 67.96 16.83 6.54
CA ASN A 225 69.27 17.49 6.41
C ASN A 225 69.18 18.66 5.41
#